data_AF-A0A1V6LXV7-F1
#
_entry.id   AF-A0A1V6LXV7-F1
#
_cell.length_a   1.000
_cell.length_b   1.000
_cell.length_c   1.000
_cell.angle_alpha   90.00
_cell.angle_beta   90.00
_cell.angle_gamma   90.00
#
_symmetry.space_group_name_H-M   'P 1'
#
loop_
_entity.id
_entity.type
_entity.pdbx_description
1 polymer ?
#
loop_
_entity_poly.entity_id
_entity_poly.type
_entity_poly.pdbx_seq_one_letter_code
_entity_poly.pdbx_strand_id
1 'polypeptide(L)'
;MTPMQKEEKHSINSPILHCNWKECEINIIDTPGYADFIRDTIPALVASETVLIVISAMNGIRVNTRKHWDLACQKGLGKIIVVTKVDGENINFHALLESIRNTFGNTCVPLNLPVGTGHDFRDVVNLLALPSPLQDGVAGDAHARHDALIETIVSADDALMEQYLGGKELDSAALQSCFVRAVAGGSVIPVLCCSNKRVDHRNY
;
A
#
# COMPACT_ATOMS: atom_id res chain seq x y z
N MET A 1 -6.88 -21.92 -9.31
CA MET A 1 -6.88 -21.40 -10.71
C MET A 1 -7.31 -22.50 -11.66
N THR A 2 -8.23 -22.19 -12.55
CA THR A 2 -8.66 -23.09 -13.65
C THR A 2 -7.55 -23.22 -14.72
N PRO A 3 -7.61 -24.23 -15.61
CA PRO A 3 -6.63 -24.39 -16.70
C PRO A 3 -6.52 -23.15 -17.61
N MET A 4 -7.67 -22.55 -17.94
CA MET A 4 -7.76 -21.36 -18.79
C MET A 4 -7.09 -20.13 -18.17
N GLN A 5 -7.21 -19.94 -16.84
CA GLN A 5 -6.54 -18.85 -16.12
C GLN A 5 -5.01 -19.00 -16.08
N LYS A 6 -4.48 -20.23 -16.14
CA LYS A 6 -3.04 -20.48 -16.19
C LYS A 6 -2.45 -20.14 -17.57
N GLU A 7 -3.23 -20.35 -18.63
CA GLU A 7 -2.83 -20.11 -20.01
C GLU A 7 -2.86 -18.61 -20.35
N GLU A 8 -3.92 -17.91 -19.93
CA GLU A 8 -4.11 -16.47 -20.15
C GLU A 8 -3.32 -15.58 -19.17
N LYS A 9 -2.72 -16.14 -18.11
CA LYS A 9 -1.97 -15.43 -17.05
C LYS A 9 -2.75 -14.30 -16.35
N HIS A 10 -4.08 -14.33 -16.39
CA HIS A 10 -4.95 -13.33 -15.78
C HIS A 10 -6.12 -13.99 -15.02
N SER A 11 -6.54 -13.38 -13.90
CA SER A 11 -7.67 -13.86 -13.10
C SER A 11 -8.99 -13.55 -13.82
N ILE A 12 -9.78 -14.60 -14.08
CA ILE A 12 -11.11 -14.54 -14.70
C ILE A 12 -12.21 -14.63 -13.63
N ASN A 13 -11.99 -15.43 -12.57
CA ASN A 13 -12.88 -15.52 -11.41
C ASN A 13 -12.23 -14.88 -10.18
N SER A 14 -13.04 -14.61 -9.15
CA SER A 14 -12.57 -14.17 -7.84
C SER A 14 -12.40 -15.32 -6.84
N PRO A 15 -11.22 -15.97 -6.75
CA PRO A 15 -10.98 -16.99 -5.74
C PRO A 15 -10.91 -16.36 -4.35
N ILE A 16 -11.42 -17.10 -3.37
CA ILE A 16 -11.31 -16.77 -1.95
C ILE A 16 -10.18 -17.61 -1.35
N LEU A 17 -9.24 -16.94 -0.71
CA LEU A 17 -8.19 -17.55 0.11
C LEU A 17 -8.46 -17.20 1.57
N HIS A 18 -8.34 -18.19 2.44
CA HIS A 18 -8.46 -18.02 3.89
C HIS A 18 -7.13 -18.38 4.56
N CYS A 19 -6.68 -17.55 5.51
CA CYS A 19 -5.53 -17.86 6.35
C CYS A 19 -5.66 -17.27 7.75
N ASN A 20 -4.92 -17.86 8.68
CA ASN A 20 -4.80 -17.39 10.06
C ASN A 20 -3.44 -16.76 10.27
N TRP A 21 -3.41 -15.55 10.82
CA TRP A 21 -2.18 -14.84 11.15
C TRP A 21 -2.33 -14.09 12.46
N LYS A 22 -1.45 -14.38 13.43
CA LYS A 22 -1.46 -13.76 14.78
C LYS A 22 -2.85 -13.71 15.41
N GLU A 23 -3.54 -14.85 15.44
CA GLU A 23 -4.91 -15.00 15.98
C GLU A 23 -6.02 -14.23 15.23
N CYS A 24 -5.70 -13.63 14.08
CA CYS A 24 -6.68 -13.04 13.19
C CYS A 24 -7.00 -13.95 12.00
N GLU A 25 -8.28 -14.11 11.70
CA GLU A 25 -8.76 -14.73 10.47
C GLU A 25 -8.71 -13.70 9.33
N ILE A 26 -8.05 -14.04 8.23
CA ILE A 26 -7.90 -13.17 7.06
C ILE A 26 -8.50 -13.86 5.85
N ASN A 27 -9.47 -13.21 5.21
CA ASN A 27 -10.09 -13.64 3.96
C ASN A 27 -9.64 -12.71 2.83
N ILE A 28 -9.04 -13.28 1.80
CA ILE A 28 -8.55 -12.55 0.62
C ILE A 28 -9.40 -12.95 -0.57
N ILE A 29 -10.00 -11.94 -1.22
CA ILE A 29 -10.76 -12.12 -2.47
C ILE A 29 -9.91 -11.54 -3.60
N ASP A 30 -9.30 -12.38 -4.42
CA ASP A 30 -8.60 -11.91 -5.62
C ASP A 30 -9.63 -11.46 -6.66
N THR A 31 -9.38 -10.36 -7.37
CA THR A 31 -10.36 -9.80 -8.32
C THR A 31 -9.73 -9.62 -9.70
N PRO A 32 -10.49 -9.88 -10.78
CA PRO A 32 -10.02 -9.58 -12.13
C PRO A 32 -9.65 -8.09 -12.30
N GLY A 33 -8.45 -7.82 -12.82
CA GLY A 33 -8.00 -6.44 -13.09
C GLY A 33 -8.43 -5.88 -14.46
N TYR A 34 -9.06 -6.70 -15.30
CA TYR A 34 -9.46 -6.35 -16.67
C TYR A 34 -10.80 -5.63 -16.70
N ALA A 35 -10.93 -4.68 -17.65
CA ALA A 35 -12.10 -3.81 -17.74
C ALA A 35 -13.41 -4.60 -17.95
N ASP A 36 -13.33 -5.72 -18.66
CA ASP A 36 -14.48 -6.53 -19.05
C ASP A 36 -15.09 -7.30 -17.85
N PHE A 37 -14.34 -7.44 -16.76
CA PHE A 37 -14.73 -8.20 -15.57
C PHE A 37 -14.99 -7.32 -14.34
N ILE A 38 -15.15 -6.00 -14.51
CA ILE A 38 -15.44 -5.10 -13.38
C ILE A 38 -16.75 -5.46 -12.65
N ARG A 39 -17.70 -6.10 -13.35
CA ARG A 39 -18.94 -6.62 -12.76
C ARG A 39 -18.67 -7.72 -11.73
N ASP A 40 -17.64 -8.53 -11.94
CA ASP A 40 -17.27 -9.63 -11.03
C ASP A 40 -16.48 -9.10 -9.81
N THR A 41 -15.87 -7.91 -9.93
CA THR A 41 -15.20 -7.21 -8.82
C THR A 41 -16.20 -6.57 -7.84
N ILE A 42 -17.41 -6.19 -8.28
CA ILE A 42 -18.40 -5.52 -7.41
C ILE A 42 -18.81 -6.39 -6.20
N PRO A 43 -19.21 -7.67 -6.36
CA PRO A 43 -19.54 -8.53 -5.21
C PRO A 43 -18.38 -8.67 -4.22
N ALA A 44 -17.15 -8.80 -4.72
CA ALA A 44 -15.95 -8.90 -3.87
C ALA A 44 -15.75 -7.65 -3.01
N LEU A 45 -15.90 -6.46 -3.60
CA LEU A 45 -15.81 -5.19 -2.86
C LEU A 45 -16.94 -5.03 -1.84
N VAL A 46 -18.15 -5.52 -2.12
CA VAL A 46 -19.26 -5.51 -1.14
C VAL A 46 -18.98 -6.44 0.05
N ALA A 47 -18.25 -7.54 -0.18
CA ALA A 47 -17.92 -8.52 0.85
C ALA A 47 -16.61 -8.23 1.61
N SER A 48 -15.97 -7.07 1.39
CA SER A 48 -14.67 -6.73 1.96
C SER A 48 -14.73 -5.43 2.77
N GLU A 49 -13.97 -5.32 3.85
CA GLU A 49 -13.80 -4.05 4.59
C GLU A 49 -12.67 -3.18 4.02
N THR A 50 -11.69 -3.81 3.37
CA THR A 50 -10.49 -3.14 2.84
C THR A 50 -10.13 -3.67 1.46
N VAL A 51 -9.68 -2.79 0.57
CA VAL A 51 -9.20 -3.14 -0.77
C VAL A 51 -7.70 -2.86 -0.92
N LEU A 52 -7.00 -3.82 -1.54
CA LEU A 52 -5.64 -3.61 -2.03
C LEU A 52 -5.69 -3.19 -3.50
N ILE A 53 -5.27 -1.95 -3.78
CA ILE A 53 -5.20 -1.42 -5.14
C ILE A 53 -3.77 -1.56 -5.64
N VAL A 54 -3.58 -2.49 -6.59
CA VAL A 54 -2.25 -2.80 -7.12
C VAL A 54 -1.91 -1.90 -8.31
N ILE A 55 -0.74 -1.27 -8.26
CA ILE A 55 -0.18 -0.42 -9.30
C ILE A 55 1.17 -1.01 -9.72
N SER A 56 1.42 -1.15 -11.02
CA SER A 56 2.74 -1.56 -11.51
C SER A 56 3.65 -0.34 -11.56
N ALA A 57 4.85 -0.43 -10.97
CA ALA A 57 5.83 0.65 -11.02
C ALA A 57 6.18 1.05 -12.46
N MET A 58 6.18 0.09 -13.39
CA MET A 58 6.47 0.31 -14.81
C MET A 58 5.32 0.98 -15.56
N ASN A 59 4.07 0.65 -15.22
CA ASN A 59 2.89 1.07 -16.00
C ASN A 59 2.15 2.25 -15.39
N GLY A 60 2.45 2.58 -14.13
CA GLY A 60 1.78 3.63 -13.37
C GLY A 60 0.27 3.42 -13.23
N ILE A 61 -0.43 4.53 -12.95
CA ILE A 61 -1.88 4.56 -12.73
C ILE A 61 -2.60 4.37 -14.06
N ARG A 62 -3.49 3.37 -14.14
CA ARG A 62 -4.29 3.09 -15.33
C ARG A 62 -5.74 3.51 -15.14
N VAL A 63 -6.50 3.54 -16.24
CA VAL A 63 -7.94 3.87 -16.22
C VAL A 63 -8.70 2.95 -15.25
N ASN A 64 -8.39 1.65 -15.25
CA ASN A 64 -9.04 0.71 -14.33
C ASN A 64 -8.62 0.93 -12.87
N THR A 65 -7.39 1.38 -12.60
CA THR A 65 -6.97 1.76 -11.24
C THR A 65 -7.90 2.84 -10.69
N ARG A 66 -8.21 3.86 -11.50
CA ARG A 66 -9.13 4.96 -11.13
C ARG A 66 -10.56 4.46 -10.93
N LYS A 67 -11.08 3.60 -11.82
CA LYS A 67 -12.42 3.03 -11.66
C LYS A 67 -12.58 2.23 -10.37
N HIS A 68 -11.61 1.38 -10.02
CA HIS A 68 -11.65 0.61 -8.78
C HIS A 68 -11.48 1.50 -7.55
N TRP A 69 -10.64 2.54 -7.64
CA TRP A 69 -10.52 3.56 -6.61
C TRP A 69 -11.86 4.25 -6.33
N ASP A 70 -12.53 4.74 -7.37
CA ASP A 70 -13.81 5.45 -7.24
C ASP A 70 -14.88 4.54 -6.62
N LEU A 71 -14.92 3.27 -7.02
CA LEU A 71 -15.84 2.29 -6.47
C LEU A 71 -15.57 2.00 -4.98
N ALA A 72 -14.29 1.87 -4.60
CA ALA A 72 -13.91 1.71 -3.20
C ALA A 72 -14.26 2.93 -2.35
N CYS A 73 -14.10 4.15 -2.90
CA CYS A 73 -14.54 5.39 -2.27
C CYS A 73 -16.06 5.44 -2.10
N GLN A 74 -16.84 5.09 -3.12
CA GLN A 74 -18.31 5.04 -3.04
C GLN A 74 -18.82 4.07 -1.97
N LYS A 75 -18.06 3.01 -1.70
CA LYS A 75 -18.38 1.99 -0.69
C LYS A 75 -17.80 2.29 0.70
N GLY A 76 -17.01 3.36 0.84
CA GLY A 76 -16.38 3.72 2.11
C GLY A 76 -15.36 2.70 2.60
N LEU A 77 -14.74 1.93 1.70
CA LEU A 77 -13.78 0.87 2.07
C LEU A 77 -12.45 1.46 2.51
N GLY A 78 -11.77 0.79 3.45
CA GLY A 78 -10.34 1.00 3.70
C GLY A 78 -9.55 0.73 2.42
N LYS A 79 -8.50 1.52 2.16
CA LYS A 79 -7.71 1.42 0.93
C LYS A 79 -6.23 1.33 1.27
N ILE A 80 -5.55 0.42 0.59
CA ILE A 80 -4.08 0.31 0.61
C ILE A 80 -3.61 0.25 -0.84
N ILE A 81 -2.60 1.03 -1.19
CA ILE A 81 -1.99 0.99 -2.52
C ILE A 81 -0.74 0.12 -2.44
N VAL A 82 -0.60 -0.82 -3.38
CA VAL A 82 0.58 -1.68 -3.49
C VAL A 82 1.26 -1.45 -4.84
N VAL A 83 2.43 -0.84 -4.82
CA VAL A 83 3.29 -0.62 -5.98
C VAL A 83 4.19 -1.84 -6.19
N THR A 84 3.88 -2.62 -7.22
CA THR A 84 4.60 -3.85 -7.58
C THR A 84 5.67 -3.59 -8.64
N LYS A 85 6.57 -4.55 -8.83
CA LYS A 85 7.61 -4.53 -9.89
C LYS A 85 8.56 -3.35 -9.80
N VAL A 86 8.91 -2.94 -8.59
CA VAL A 86 9.93 -1.90 -8.37
C VAL A 86 11.34 -2.31 -8.81
N ASP A 87 11.53 -3.61 -9.07
CA ASP A 87 12.72 -4.23 -9.66
C ASP A 87 12.72 -4.20 -11.21
N GLY A 88 11.74 -3.54 -11.84
CA GLY A 88 11.68 -3.34 -13.29
C GLY A 88 12.68 -2.30 -13.81
N GLU A 89 12.90 -2.28 -15.12
CA GLU A 89 13.79 -1.28 -15.73
C GLU A 89 13.17 0.12 -15.74
N ASN A 90 14.01 1.15 -15.66
CA ASN A 90 13.63 2.57 -15.77
C ASN A 90 12.53 3.03 -14.80
N ILE A 91 12.52 2.48 -13.58
CA ILE A 91 11.54 2.85 -12.55
C ILE A 91 11.90 4.19 -11.92
N ASN A 92 10.99 5.16 -12.03
CA ASN A 92 11.04 6.39 -11.23
C ASN A 92 9.98 6.32 -10.11
N PHE A 93 10.36 5.73 -8.98
CA PHE A 93 9.46 5.52 -7.85
C PHE A 93 8.93 6.84 -7.27
N HIS A 94 9.79 7.87 -7.16
CA HIS A 94 9.40 9.18 -6.65
C HIS A 94 8.31 9.83 -7.53
N ALA A 95 8.51 9.86 -8.84
CA ALA A 95 7.52 10.43 -9.77
C ALA A 95 6.20 9.66 -9.73
N LEU A 96 6.23 8.34 -9.57
CA LEU A 96 5.02 7.54 -9.41
C LEU A 96 4.29 7.84 -8.09
N LEU A 97 5.03 7.98 -6.99
CA LEU A 97 4.44 8.33 -5.69
C LEU A 97 3.75 9.70 -5.74
N GLU A 98 4.38 10.70 -6.38
CA GLU A 98 3.76 12.01 -6.57
C GLU A 98 2.55 11.93 -7.52
N SER A 99 2.60 11.10 -8.56
CA SER A 99 1.43 10.85 -9.43
C SER A 99 0.26 10.23 -8.68
N ILE A 100 0.54 9.29 -7.76
CA ILE A 100 -0.44 8.68 -6.85
C ILE A 100 -1.08 9.74 -5.97
N ARG A 101 -0.28 10.58 -5.30
CA ARG A 101 -0.77 11.66 -4.44
C ARG A 101 -1.61 12.68 -5.20
N ASN A 102 -1.13 13.13 -6.36
CA ASN A 102 -1.86 14.08 -7.21
C ASN A 102 -3.18 13.52 -7.73
N THR A 103 -3.25 12.20 -7.93
CA THR A 103 -4.44 11.54 -8.46
C THR A 103 -5.46 11.19 -7.37
N PHE A 104 -4.99 10.69 -6.23
CA PHE A 104 -5.82 10.04 -5.22
C PHE A 104 -5.90 10.82 -3.89
N GLY A 105 -5.08 11.86 -3.73
CA GLY A 105 -5.08 12.74 -2.57
C GLY A 105 -3.81 12.63 -1.72
N ASN A 106 -3.58 13.65 -0.90
CA ASN A 106 -2.42 13.74 -0.01
C ASN A 106 -2.42 12.73 1.14
N THR A 107 -3.56 12.07 1.40
CA THR A 107 -3.65 10.97 2.36
C THR A 107 -2.95 9.70 1.88
N CYS A 108 -2.55 9.64 0.60
CA CYS A 108 -1.71 8.58 0.04
C CYS A 108 -0.24 8.77 0.49
N VAL A 109 0.15 8.09 1.56
CA VAL A 109 1.47 8.25 2.18
C VAL A 109 2.27 6.96 2.10
N PRO A 110 3.58 7.00 1.77
CA PRO A 110 4.40 5.80 1.73
C PRO A 110 4.53 5.19 3.13
N LEU A 111 4.29 3.89 3.25
CA LEU A 111 4.56 3.12 4.46
C LEU A 111 5.96 2.47 4.41
N ASN A 112 6.48 2.26 3.21
CA ASN A 112 7.85 1.84 2.98
C ASN A 112 8.44 2.53 1.75
N LEU A 113 9.78 2.52 1.65
CA LEU A 113 10.52 2.98 0.47
C LEU A 113 11.44 1.87 -0.02
N PRO A 114 11.64 1.72 -1.34
CA PRO A 114 12.57 0.73 -1.86
C PRO A 114 14.02 1.18 -1.62
N VAL A 115 14.89 0.21 -1.35
CA VAL A 115 16.35 0.37 -1.34
C VAL A 115 16.87 -0.06 -2.70
N GLY A 116 17.31 0.92 -3.50
CA GLY A 116 17.54 0.76 -4.93
C GLY A 116 16.24 0.60 -5.73
N THR A 117 16.34 0.65 -7.06
CA THR A 117 15.24 0.33 -7.97
C THR A 117 15.78 -0.41 -9.18
N GLY A 118 14.93 -1.10 -9.93
CA GLY A 118 15.38 -1.91 -11.06
C GLY A 118 16.36 -3.00 -10.67
N HIS A 119 17.48 -3.07 -11.37
CA HIS A 119 18.52 -4.07 -11.09
C HIS A 119 19.17 -3.89 -9.71
N ASP A 120 19.14 -2.68 -9.15
CA ASP A 120 19.74 -2.35 -7.85
C ASP A 120 18.77 -2.57 -6.67
N PHE A 121 17.51 -2.94 -6.95
CA PHE A 121 16.55 -3.23 -5.90
C PHE A 121 17.02 -4.40 -5.04
N ARG A 122 17.11 -4.18 -3.73
CA ARG A 122 17.55 -5.20 -2.77
C ARG A 122 16.66 -5.36 -1.56
N ASP A 123 15.96 -4.31 -1.13
CA ASP A 123 15.16 -4.33 0.09
C ASP A 123 14.12 -3.20 0.11
N VAL A 124 13.32 -3.13 1.19
CA VAL A 124 12.44 -2.00 1.51
C VAL A 124 12.69 -1.53 2.94
N VAL A 125 12.64 -0.22 3.16
CA VAL A 125 12.73 0.39 4.49
C VAL A 125 11.35 0.73 5.01
N ASN A 126 11.01 0.26 6.20
CA ASN A 126 9.77 0.61 6.91
C ASN A 126 9.85 2.07 7.40
N LEU A 127 8.90 2.90 6.97
CA LEU A 127 8.83 4.30 7.39
C LEU A 127 8.10 4.49 8.72
N LEU A 128 7.28 3.56 9.21
CA LEU A 128 6.65 3.71 10.52
C LEU A 128 7.66 3.51 11.67
N ALA A 129 8.62 2.60 11.46
CA ALA A 129 9.72 2.31 12.37
C ALA A 129 11.05 2.56 11.64
N LEU A 130 11.35 3.84 11.39
CA LEU A 130 12.48 4.23 10.55
C LEU A 130 13.81 3.78 11.19
N PRO A 131 14.65 2.99 10.48
CA PRO A 131 15.91 2.54 11.01
C PRO A 131 16.93 3.69 11.12
N SER A 132 17.81 3.60 12.11
CA SER A 132 18.95 4.49 12.28
C SER A 132 20.20 3.65 12.60
N PRO A 133 21.25 3.65 11.76
CA PRO A 133 21.39 4.43 10.52
C PRO A 133 20.49 3.94 9.38
N LEU A 134 20.17 4.83 8.44
CA LEU A 134 19.51 4.46 7.18
C LEU A 134 20.42 3.63 6.29
N GLN A 135 19.84 2.67 5.56
CA GLN A 135 20.57 1.94 4.52
C GLN A 135 20.93 2.87 3.36
N ASP A 136 22.11 2.71 2.76
CA ASP A 136 22.44 3.46 1.55
C ASP A 136 21.46 3.10 0.42
N GLY A 137 21.12 4.08 -0.43
CA GLY A 137 20.27 3.86 -1.61
C GLY A 137 18.77 3.77 -1.35
N VAL A 138 18.26 4.16 -0.17
CA VAL A 138 16.82 4.38 0.01
C VAL A 138 16.33 5.41 -1.01
N ALA A 139 15.23 5.12 -1.70
CA ALA A 139 14.69 6.00 -2.71
C ALA A 139 14.05 7.26 -2.10
N GLY A 140 14.69 8.41 -2.30
CA GLY A 140 14.19 9.71 -1.85
C GLY A 140 14.57 10.04 -0.40
N ASP A 141 13.91 11.05 0.17
CA ASP A 141 14.17 11.50 1.54
C ASP A 141 13.33 10.70 2.54
N ALA A 142 13.92 9.66 3.14
CA ALA A 142 13.23 8.79 4.07
C ALA A 142 12.78 9.50 5.36
N HIS A 143 13.55 10.49 5.83
CA HIS A 143 13.20 11.25 7.03
C HIS A 143 11.99 12.14 6.77
N ALA A 144 12.01 12.92 5.67
CA ALA A 144 10.87 13.76 5.31
C ALA A 144 9.59 12.94 5.06
N ARG A 145 9.72 11.73 4.50
CA ARG A 145 8.56 10.83 4.29
C ARG A 145 8.09 10.16 5.57
N HIS A 146 9.00 9.84 6.50
CA HIS A 146 8.64 9.39 7.85
C HIS A 146 7.84 10.49 8.57
N ASP A 147 8.34 11.72 8.61
CA ASP A 147 7.67 12.83 9.29
C ASP A 147 6.27 13.08 8.72
N ALA A 148 6.14 13.12 7.39
CA ALA A 148 4.84 13.27 6.73
C ALA A 148 3.88 12.10 7.01
N LEU A 149 4.40 10.86 7.11
CA LEU A 149 3.60 9.70 7.50
C LEU A 149 3.09 9.86 8.94
N ILE A 150 3.97 10.19 9.89
CA ILE A 150 3.59 10.40 11.30
C ILE A 150 2.56 11.51 11.42
N GLU A 151 2.79 12.67 10.79
CA GLU A 151 1.87 13.80 10.78
C GLU A 151 0.48 13.40 10.26
N THR A 152 0.43 12.67 9.14
CA THR A 152 -0.85 12.22 8.57
C THR A 152 -1.56 11.25 9.50
N ILE A 153 -0.84 10.33 10.17
CA ILE A 153 -1.42 9.40 11.14
C ILE A 153 -2.01 10.15 12.33
N VAL A 154 -1.23 11.02 12.97
CA VAL A 154 -1.69 11.72 14.18
C VAL A 154 -2.78 12.74 13.87
N SER A 155 -2.88 13.25 12.63
CA SER A 155 -3.99 14.12 12.21
C SER A 155 -5.38 13.47 12.30
N ALA A 156 -5.45 12.14 12.42
CA ALA A 156 -6.68 11.40 12.64
C ALA A 156 -7.09 11.30 14.13
N ASP A 157 -6.29 11.84 15.06
CA ASP A 157 -6.51 11.77 16.50
C ASP A 157 -6.02 13.06 17.20
N ASP A 158 -6.96 13.90 17.64
CA ASP A 158 -6.65 15.21 18.24
C ASP A 158 -5.65 15.14 19.40
N ALA A 159 -5.76 14.11 20.25
CA ALA A 159 -4.88 13.95 21.41
C ALA A 159 -3.45 13.58 21.02
N LEU A 160 -3.28 12.78 19.96
CA LEU A 160 -1.95 12.48 19.40
C LEU A 160 -1.38 13.69 18.65
N MET A 161 -2.21 14.44 17.93
CA MET A 161 -1.79 15.65 17.24
C MET A 161 -1.26 16.71 18.23
N GLU A 162 -1.95 16.94 19.33
CA GLU A 162 -1.49 17.85 20.40
C GLU A 162 -0.14 17.42 20.99
N GLN A 163 0.06 16.12 21.22
CA GLN A 163 1.33 15.59 21.72
C GLN A 163 2.45 15.79 20.71
N TYR A 164 2.20 15.50 19.44
CA TYR A 164 3.15 15.65 18.34
C TYR A 164 3.59 17.11 18.18
N LEU A 165 2.64 18.06 18.12
CA LEU A 165 2.94 19.50 18.05
C LEU A 165 3.67 20.02 19.28
N GLY A 166 3.41 19.42 20.45
CA GLY A 166 4.11 19.71 21.70
C GLY A 166 5.51 19.13 21.82
N GLY A 167 5.99 18.38 20.81
CA GLY A 167 7.30 17.71 20.82
C GLY A 167 7.41 16.57 21.84
N LYS A 168 6.27 16.00 22.26
CA LYS A 168 6.25 14.86 23.19
C LYS A 168 6.50 13.56 22.43
N GLU A 169 7.15 12.62 23.09
CA GLU A 169 7.32 11.27 22.57
C GLU A 169 5.95 10.58 22.45
N LEU A 170 5.67 10.02 21.28
CA LEU A 170 4.41 9.33 20.99
C LEU A 170 4.54 7.86 21.41
N ASP A 171 3.58 7.37 22.17
CA ASP A 171 3.50 5.94 22.48
C ASP A 171 3.29 5.13 21.19
N SER A 172 4.16 4.12 20.98
CA SER A 172 4.16 3.32 19.76
C SER A 172 2.87 2.51 19.60
N ALA A 173 2.27 2.02 20.69
CA ALA A 173 1.03 1.26 20.63
C ALA A 173 -0.16 2.16 20.28
N ALA A 174 -0.24 3.36 20.88
CA ALA A 174 -1.23 4.36 20.54
C ALA A 174 -1.14 4.81 19.08
N LEU A 175 0.08 5.05 18.57
CA LEU A 175 0.32 5.41 17.18
C LEU A 175 -0.12 4.30 16.22
N GLN A 176 0.22 3.04 16.50
CA GLN A 176 -0.20 1.89 15.69
C GLN A 176 -1.73 1.73 15.67
N SER A 177 -2.38 1.89 16.82
CA SER A 177 -3.84 1.84 16.92
C SER A 177 -4.50 2.97 16.13
N CYS A 178 -3.95 4.18 16.20
CA CYS A 178 -4.38 5.31 15.38
C CYS A 178 -4.22 5.02 13.89
N PHE A 179 -3.07 4.50 13.46
CA PHE A 179 -2.83 4.12 12.08
C PHE A 179 -3.88 3.14 11.56
N VAL A 180 -4.18 2.07 12.29
CA VAL A 180 -5.20 1.09 11.87
C VAL A 180 -6.58 1.74 11.70
N ARG A 181 -7.00 2.59 12.65
CA ARG A 181 -8.27 3.32 12.55
C ARG A 181 -8.28 4.30 11.37
N ALA A 182 -7.18 5.02 11.15
CA ALA A 182 -7.05 5.99 10.07
C ALA A 182 -7.07 5.32 8.68
N VAL A 183 -6.48 4.13 8.56
CA VAL A 183 -6.56 3.30 7.34
C VAL A 183 -7.97 2.79 7.10
N ALA A 184 -8.62 2.25 8.14
CA ALA A 184 -10.01 1.79 8.03
C ALA A 184 -10.98 2.93 7.67
N GLY A 185 -10.76 4.12 8.24
CA GLY A 185 -11.56 5.32 7.94
C GLY A 185 -11.19 6.05 6.64
N GLY A 186 -10.07 5.67 6.00
CA GLY A 186 -9.60 6.28 4.76
C GLY A 186 -8.96 7.68 4.89
N SER A 187 -8.70 8.16 6.12
CA SER A 187 -7.93 9.38 6.36
C SER A 187 -6.41 9.17 6.17
N VAL A 188 -5.96 7.92 6.23
CA VAL A 188 -4.62 7.48 5.82
C VAL A 188 -4.76 6.39 4.78
N ILE A 189 -4.02 6.48 3.68
CA ILE A 189 -4.02 5.48 2.61
C ILE A 189 -2.57 5.05 2.39
N PRO A 190 -2.12 3.95 2.99
CA PRO A 190 -0.72 3.56 2.94
C PRO A 190 -0.37 3.08 1.53
N VAL A 191 0.77 3.57 1.04
CA VAL A 191 1.41 3.12 -0.20
C VAL A 191 2.57 2.22 0.18
N LEU A 192 2.45 0.93 -0.12
CA LEU A 192 3.55 -0.02 -0.01
C LEU A 192 4.18 -0.24 -1.38
N CYS A 193 5.45 -0.61 -1.39
CA CYS A 193 6.14 -1.11 -2.56
C CYS A 193 6.69 -2.52 -2.30
N CYS A 194 6.75 -3.30 -3.38
CA CYS A 194 7.32 -4.65 -3.38
C CYS A 194 7.85 -5.03 -4.77
N SER A 195 8.79 -5.97 -4.79
CA SER A 195 9.32 -6.56 -6.02
C SER A 195 8.69 -7.93 -6.28
N ASN A 196 8.84 -8.41 -7.52
CA ASN A 196 8.40 -9.76 -7.88
C ASN A 196 9.45 -10.83 -7.53
N LYS A 197 10.68 -10.44 -7.20
CA LYS A 197 11.76 -11.35 -6.80
C LYS A 197 11.63 -11.65 -5.31
N ARG A 198 11.70 -12.92 -4.94
CA ARG A 198 11.90 -13.31 -3.54
C ARG A 198 13.25 -12.74 -3.09
N VAL A 199 13.21 -11.73 -2.23
CA VAL A 199 14.36 -11.38 -1.39
C VAL A 199 14.33 -12.38 -0.24
N ASP A 200 15.34 -13.24 -0.15
CA ASP A 200 15.40 -14.29 0.87
C ASP A 200 15.72 -13.60 2.21
N HIS A 201 14.71 -13.30 3.02
CA HIS A 201 14.87 -12.59 4.31
C HIS A 201 15.48 -13.48 5.42
N ARG A 202 16.37 -14.42 5.09
CA ARG A 202 16.92 -15.41 6.05
C ARG A 202 17.96 -14.85 7.03
N ASN A 203 18.19 -13.54 7.10
CA ASN A 203 19.23 -12.97 7.97
C ASN A 203 18.82 -11.65 8.64
N TYR A 204 17.69 -11.61 9.35
CA TYR A 204 17.45 -10.64 10.43
C TYR A 204 16.61 -11.28 11.54
#